data_AF-A0AAE0F8C0-F1
#
_entry.id   AF-A0AAE0F8C0-F1
#
_cell.length_a   1.000
_cell.length_b   1.000
_cell.length_c   1.000
_cell.angle_alpha   90.00
_cell.angle_beta   90.00
_cell.angle_gamma   90.00
#
_symmetry.space_group_name_H-M   'P 1'
#
loop_
_entity.id
_entity.type
_entity.pdbx_description
1 polymer ?
#
loop_
_entity_poly.entity_id
_entity_poly.type
_entity_poly.pdbx_seq_one_letter_code
_entity_poly.pdbx_strand_id
1 'polypeptide(L)'
;MRVALSDLGSMPIHISRVIESVSLAEWAFKAMASSPDDLRAYRKYKQIACEAAANRGNLEVLQWAHAHSCPWNAFTCAAAAGGGHLEVLQWAREHGCPWNSRTCQCAAGGGHLEVLQWAREHGCPWSASTCQCAAEGGHLEVLQWAREHGCPWDASTCHGAAG
;
A
#
# COMPACT_ATOMS: atom_id res chain seq x y z
N MET A 1 -7.75 -15.76 25.20
CA MET A 1 -7.26 -15.07 26.41
C MET A 1 -7.83 -13.65 26.40
N ARG A 2 -8.70 -13.28 27.35
CA ARG A 2 -9.36 -11.96 27.40
C ARG A 2 -8.49 -11.01 28.21
N VAL A 3 -7.96 -9.95 27.58
CA VAL A 3 -7.28 -8.84 28.29
C VAL A 3 -8.36 -7.84 28.71
N ALA A 4 -8.33 -7.39 29.97
CA ALA A 4 -9.32 -6.49 30.53
C ALA A 4 -9.05 -5.03 30.10
N LEU A 5 -10.13 -4.26 29.90
CA LEU A 5 -10.11 -2.88 29.42
C LEU A 5 -9.43 -1.88 30.39
N SER A 6 -9.13 -2.30 31.62
CA SER A 6 -8.39 -1.51 32.60
C SER A 6 -6.89 -1.39 32.31
N ASP A 7 -6.33 -2.30 31.51
CA ASP A 7 -4.87 -2.39 31.31
C ASP A 7 -4.36 -1.51 30.15
N LEU A 8 -5.25 -0.80 29.45
CA LEU A 8 -4.94 0.07 28.31
C LEU A 8 -5.01 1.56 28.65
N GLY A 9 -4.98 1.90 29.94
CA GLY A 9 -4.79 3.28 30.38
C GLY A 9 -3.43 3.80 29.94
N SER A 10 -3.42 4.69 28.94
CA SER A 10 -2.26 5.46 28.49
C SER A 10 -1.36 4.81 27.42
N MET A 11 -1.93 4.21 26.36
CA MET A 11 -1.18 4.02 25.12
C MET A 11 -1.51 5.13 24.12
N PRO A 12 -0.52 5.94 23.67
CA PRO A 12 -0.72 6.81 22.53
C PRO A 12 -1.06 5.90 21.35
N ILE A 13 -2.28 6.03 20.83
CA ILE A 13 -2.80 5.19 19.75
C ILE A 13 -2.00 5.53 18.49
N HIS A 14 -0.83 4.94 18.34
CA HIS A 14 -0.14 4.89 17.07
C HIS A 14 -1.04 4.06 16.15
N ILE A 15 -1.86 4.76 15.37
CA ILE A 15 -2.86 4.19 14.44
C ILE A 15 -2.21 3.11 13.53
N SER A 16 -0.90 3.18 13.32
CA SER A 16 -0.10 2.19 12.58
C SER A 16 -0.06 0.78 13.20
N ARG A 17 -0.38 0.59 14.49
CA ARG A 17 -0.44 -0.71 15.18
C ARG A 17 -1.83 -1.37 15.17
N VAL A 18 -2.87 -0.67 14.70
CA VAL A 18 -4.27 -1.12 14.81
C VAL A 18 -4.65 -2.16 13.73
N ILE A 19 -3.79 -2.42 12.76
CA ILE A 19 -4.10 -3.19 11.55
C ILE A 19 -3.23 -4.44 11.47
N GLU A 20 -3.31 -5.26 12.53
CA GLU A 20 -2.63 -6.57 12.58
C GLU A 20 -3.61 -7.73 12.37
N SER A 21 -4.89 -7.55 12.72
CA SER A 21 -5.95 -8.52 12.45
C SER A 21 -7.31 -7.85 12.30
N VAL A 22 -8.25 -8.55 11.66
CA VAL A 22 -9.65 -8.10 11.52
C VAL A 22 -10.30 -7.84 12.88
N SER A 23 -10.00 -8.68 13.89
CA SER A 23 -10.50 -8.52 15.26
C SER A 23 -10.09 -7.19 15.91
N LEU A 24 -8.84 -6.76 15.68
CA LEU A 24 -8.33 -5.46 16.15
C LEU A 24 -8.96 -4.31 15.38
N ALA A 25 -9.15 -4.46 14.06
CA ALA A 25 -9.81 -3.47 13.22
C ALA A 25 -11.27 -3.25 13.63
N GLU A 26 -12.02 -4.33 13.87
CA GLU A 26 -13.40 -4.27 14.36
C GLU A 26 -13.52 -3.66 15.75
N TRP A 27 -12.64 -4.05 16.67
CA TRP A 27 -12.63 -3.49 18.02
C TRP A 27 -12.36 -1.98 17.97
N ALA A 28 -11.35 -1.56 17.22
CA ALA A 28 -10.98 -0.16 17.08
C ALA A 28 -12.13 0.64 16.43
N PHE A 29 -12.78 0.09 15.41
CA PHE A 29 -13.93 0.71 14.76
C PHE A 29 -15.09 0.91 15.74
N LYS A 30 -15.45 -0.12 16.53
CA LYS A 30 -16.50 -0.03 17.56
C LYS A 30 -16.14 0.97 18.66
N ALA A 31 -14.87 0.97 19.11
CA ALA A 31 -14.37 1.90 20.12
C ALA A 31 -14.42 3.36 19.65
N MET A 32 -13.97 3.64 18.42
CA MET A 32 -13.97 4.98 17.85
C MET A 32 -15.36 5.49 17.50
N ALA A 33 -16.27 4.63 17.04
CA ALA A 33 -17.66 5.00 16.74
C ALA A 33 -18.48 5.37 17.99
N SER A 34 -18.03 4.94 19.18
CA SER A 34 -18.72 5.18 20.45
C SER A 34 -18.32 6.51 21.13
N SER A 35 -17.35 7.25 20.58
CA SER A 35 -16.87 8.52 21.13
C SER A 35 -17.22 9.70 20.18
N PRO A 36 -18.19 10.56 20.54
CA PRO A 36 -18.60 11.71 19.72
C PRO A 36 -17.49 12.74 19.48
N ASP A 37 -16.52 12.85 20.40
CA ASP A 37 -15.48 13.88 20.37
C ASP A 37 -14.35 13.59 19.36
N ASP A 38 -14.29 12.38 18.78
CA ASP A 38 -13.17 11.98 17.91
C ASP A 38 -13.59 11.52 16.51
N LEU A 39 -14.60 12.20 15.96
CA LEU A 39 -14.94 12.11 14.52
C LEU A 39 -13.72 12.38 13.62
N ARG A 40 -12.73 13.15 14.10
CA ARG A 40 -11.48 13.42 13.40
C ARG A 40 -10.57 12.19 13.35
N ALA A 41 -10.31 11.51 14.47
CA ALA A 41 -9.54 10.26 14.44
C ALA A 41 -10.28 9.15 13.68
N TYR A 42 -11.61 9.07 13.82
CA TYR A 42 -12.42 8.11 13.08
C TYR A 42 -12.30 8.31 11.55
N ARG A 43 -12.43 9.56 11.06
CA ARG A 43 -12.21 9.87 9.63
C ARG A 43 -10.79 9.55 9.18
N LYS A 44 -9.78 9.89 9.99
CA LYS A 44 -8.37 9.61 9.68
C LYS A 44 -8.09 8.12 9.62
N TYR A 45 -8.61 7.34 10.58
CA TYR A 45 -8.51 5.89 10.60
C TYR A 45 -9.12 5.27 9.34
N LYS A 46 -10.35 5.69 9.01
CA LYS A 46 -11.07 5.22 7.83
C LYS A 46 -10.29 5.48 6.54
N GLN A 47 -9.58 6.61 6.46
CA GLN A 47 -8.81 7.01 5.30
C GLN A 47 -7.52 6.20 5.10
N ILE A 48 -6.85 5.77 6.18
CA ILE A 48 -5.56 5.09 6.09
C ILE A 48 -5.66 3.56 6.21
N ALA A 49 -6.83 3.03 6.57
CA ALA A 49 -7.03 1.60 6.79
C ALA A 49 -6.67 0.76 5.56
N CYS A 50 -7.16 1.14 4.38
CA CYS A 50 -6.89 0.43 3.13
C CYS A 50 -5.40 0.50 2.77
N GLU A 51 -4.78 1.68 2.87
CA GLU A 51 -3.36 1.88 2.52
C GLU A 51 -2.43 1.06 3.43
N ALA A 52 -2.69 1.04 4.74
CA ALA A 52 -1.88 0.30 5.69
C ALA A 52 -2.11 -1.23 5.60
N ALA A 53 -3.34 -1.68 5.32
CA ALA A 53 -3.58 -3.09 5.03
C ALA A 53 -2.85 -3.54 3.75
N ALA A 54 -2.92 -2.71 2.71
CA ALA A 54 -2.24 -2.94 1.44
C ALA A 54 -0.72 -3.01 1.60
N ASN A 55 -0.12 -2.05 2.32
CA ASN A 55 1.32 -2.01 2.57
C ASN A 55 1.85 -3.22 3.35
N ARG A 56 1.01 -3.82 4.21
CA ARG A 56 1.36 -5.00 5.02
C ARG A 56 1.05 -6.33 4.33
N GLY A 57 0.37 -6.28 3.18
CA GLY A 57 -0.05 -7.49 2.47
C GLY A 57 -1.21 -8.21 3.14
N ASN A 58 -1.94 -7.55 4.05
CA ASN A 58 -3.03 -8.18 4.78
C ASN A 58 -4.34 -8.09 4.00
N LEU A 59 -4.57 -9.09 3.14
CA LEU A 59 -5.75 -9.16 2.28
C LEU A 59 -7.07 -9.17 3.09
N GLU A 60 -7.11 -9.91 4.19
CA GLU A 60 -8.32 -10.01 5.03
C GLU A 60 -8.75 -8.64 5.58
N VAL A 61 -7.78 -7.86 6.06
CA VAL A 61 -8.07 -6.53 6.59
C VAL A 61 -8.44 -5.54 5.48
N LEU A 62 -7.86 -5.69 4.28
CA LEU A 62 -8.25 -4.88 3.12
C LEU A 62 -9.69 -5.18 2.68
N GLN A 63 -10.06 -6.47 2.61
CA GLN A 63 -11.44 -6.91 2.32
C GLN A 63 -12.42 -6.35 3.35
N TRP A 64 -12.09 -6.47 4.63
CA TRP A 64 -12.89 -5.91 5.71
C TRP A 64 -13.05 -4.39 5.58
N ALA A 65 -11.97 -3.66 5.29
CA ALA A 65 -12.01 -2.21 5.13
C ALA A 65 -12.89 -1.80 3.92
N HIS A 66 -12.78 -2.53 2.82
CA HIS A 66 -13.65 -2.31 1.65
C HIS A 66 -15.13 -2.53 1.98
N ALA A 67 -15.47 -3.63 2.68
CA ALA A 67 -16.83 -3.91 3.11
C ALA A 67 -17.42 -2.81 4.03
N HIS A 68 -16.57 -2.13 4.80
CA HIS A 68 -16.97 -1.02 5.68
C HIS A 68 -16.92 0.35 4.99
N SER A 69 -16.85 0.36 3.64
CA SER A 69 -16.79 1.57 2.81
C SER A 69 -15.63 2.50 3.19
N CYS A 70 -14.50 1.94 3.63
CA CYS A 70 -13.27 2.71 3.78
C CYS A 70 -12.80 3.14 2.38
N PRO A 71 -12.55 4.44 2.15
CA PRO A 71 -12.10 4.91 0.85
C PRO A 71 -10.72 4.33 0.54
N TRP A 72 -10.57 3.83 -0.67
CA TRP A 72 -9.27 3.53 -1.26
C TRP A 72 -9.00 4.49 -2.42
N ASN A 73 -7.74 4.57 -2.82
CA ASN A 73 -7.29 5.39 -3.93
C ASN A 73 -6.04 4.75 -4.55
N ALA A 74 -5.39 5.43 -5.52
CA ALA A 74 -4.20 4.91 -6.17
C ALA A 74 -3.01 4.62 -5.23
N PHE A 75 -2.95 5.28 -4.05
CA PHE A 75 -1.97 4.98 -3.02
C PHE A 75 -2.18 3.60 -2.40
N THR A 76 -3.41 3.08 -2.33
CA THR A 76 -3.67 1.72 -1.85
C THR A 76 -2.99 0.69 -2.76
N CYS A 77 -3.15 0.81 -4.08
CA CYS A 77 -2.44 -0.02 -5.06
C CYS A 77 -0.92 0.20 -5.00
N ALA A 78 -0.46 1.44 -4.89
CA ALA A 78 0.97 1.72 -4.79
C ALA A 78 1.61 1.16 -3.51
N ALA A 79 0.89 1.17 -2.39
CA ALA A 79 1.33 0.59 -1.13
C ALA A 79 1.45 -0.93 -1.20
N ALA A 80 0.46 -1.62 -1.79
CA ALA A 80 0.56 -3.07 -2.05
C ALA A 80 1.73 -3.38 -2.98
N ALA A 81 1.90 -2.57 -4.03
CA ALA A 81 2.94 -2.79 -5.02
C ALA A 81 4.36 -2.59 -4.45
N GLY A 82 4.56 -1.56 -3.63
CA GLY A 82 5.84 -1.30 -2.95
C GLY A 82 6.16 -2.25 -1.79
N GLY A 83 5.17 -2.99 -1.28
CA GLY A 83 5.39 -4.09 -0.33
C GLY A 83 5.55 -5.46 -1.00
N GLY A 84 5.42 -5.55 -2.33
CA GLY A 84 5.55 -6.81 -3.06
C GLY A 84 4.32 -7.71 -2.96
N HIS A 85 3.17 -7.18 -2.53
CA HIS A 85 1.99 -7.96 -2.24
C HIS A 85 1.09 -8.11 -3.47
N LEU A 86 1.50 -9.00 -4.39
CA LEU A 86 0.81 -9.22 -5.66
C LEU A 86 -0.67 -9.61 -5.47
N GLU A 87 -0.97 -10.57 -4.59
CA GLU A 87 -2.34 -11.02 -4.32
C GLU A 87 -3.25 -9.87 -3.87
N VAL A 88 -2.73 -8.98 -3.04
CA VAL A 88 -3.47 -7.82 -2.54
C VAL A 88 -3.70 -6.81 -3.65
N LEU A 89 -2.70 -6.58 -4.51
CA LEU A 89 -2.83 -5.70 -5.67
C LEU A 89 -3.84 -6.24 -6.70
N GLN A 90 -3.80 -7.55 -6.97
CA GLN A 90 -4.75 -8.25 -7.84
C GLN A 90 -6.18 -8.06 -7.33
N TRP A 91 -6.41 -8.41 -6.06
CA TRP A 91 -7.73 -8.28 -5.46
C TRP A 91 -8.23 -6.83 -5.46
N ALA A 92 -7.38 -5.86 -5.11
CA ALA A 92 -7.75 -4.44 -5.15
C ALA A 92 -8.13 -3.99 -6.56
N ARG A 93 -7.42 -4.48 -7.59
CA ARG A 93 -7.69 -4.13 -8.98
C ARG A 93 -9.00 -4.71 -9.48
N GLU A 94 -9.29 -5.97 -9.17
CA GLU A 94 -10.54 -6.65 -9.53
C GLU A 94 -11.77 -5.96 -8.94
N HIS A 95 -11.62 -5.36 -7.75
CA HIS A 95 -12.70 -4.64 -7.07
C HIS A 95 -12.76 -3.15 -7.45
N GLY A 96 -12.00 -2.72 -8.47
CA GLY A 96 -12.10 -1.38 -9.03
C GLY A 96 -11.30 -0.31 -8.29
N CYS A 97 -10.32 -0.69 -7.45
CA CYS A 97 -9.38 0.29 -6.91
C CYS A 97 -8.60 0.96 -8.06
N PRO A 98 -8.55 2.31 -8.11
CA PRO A 98 -7.76 2.99 -9.13
C PRO A 98 -6.27 2.77 -8.89
N TRP A 99 -5.48 2.89 -9.95
CA TRP A 99 -4.01 2.90 -9.90
C TRP A 99 -3.46 4.02 -10.79
N ASN A 100 -2.16 4.29 -10.66
CA ASN A 100 -1.46 5.24 -11.54
C ASN A 100 0.03 4.85 -11.62
N SER A 101 0.85 5.70 -12.23
CA SER A 101 2.28 5.42 -12.41
C SER A 101 3.05 5.18 -11.12
N ARG A 102 2.55 5.66 -9.98
CA ARG A 102 3.16 5.37 -8.67
C ARG A 102 3.10 3.90 -8.31
N THR A 103 2.11 3.16 -8.79
CA THR A 103 2.04 1.71 -8.56
C THR A 103 3.26 1.01 -9.15
N CYS A 104 3.63 1.33 -10.39
CA CYS A 104 4.86 0.82 -11.01
C CYS A 104 6.13 1.40 -10.35
N GLN A 105 6.15 2.69 -10.00
CA GLN A 105 7.30 3.30 -9.31
C GLN A 105 7.60 2.63 -7.96
N CYS A 106 6.57 2.37 -7.15
CA CYS A 106 6.72 1.71 -5.85
C CYS A 106 7.13 0.23 -6.00
N ALA A 107 6.54 -0.52 -6.94
CA ALA A 107 7.00 -1.88 -7.23
C ALA A 107 8.48 -1.90 -7.64
N ALA A 108 8.88 -0.94 -8.49
CA ALA A 108 10.24 -0.82 -8.97
C ALA A 108 11.23 -0.44 -7.86
N GLY A 109 10.89 0.54 -7.02
CA GLY A 109 11.70 0.97 -5.88
C GLY A 109 11.75 -0.03 -4.73
N GLY A 110 10.80 -0.96 -4.64
CA GLY A 110 10.83 -2.10 -3.72
C GLY A 110 11.49 -3.36 -4.30
N GLY A 111 11.88 -3.34 -5.58
CA GLY A 111 12.52 -4.48 -6.23
C GLY A 111 11.57 -5.62 -6.59
N HIS A 112 10.27 -5.37 -6.60
CA HIS A 112 9.25 -6.39 -6.80
C HIS A 112 8.95 -6.59 -8.30
N LEU A 113 9.83 -7.33 -8.98
CA LEU A 113 9.74 -7.55 -10.43
C LEU A 113 8.40 -8.18 -10.86
N GLU A 114 7.96 -9.25 -10.18
CA GLU A 114 6.72 -9.95 -10.51
C GLU A 114 5.50 -9.03 -10.42
N VAL A 115 5.46 -8.16 -9.41
CA VAL A 115 4.41 -7.16 -9.23
C VAL A 115 4.44 -6.13 -10.36
N LEU A 116 5.63 -5.66 -10.74
CA LEU A 116 5.79 -4.71 -11.84
C LEU A 116 5.34 -5.33 -13.17
N GLN A 117 5.76 -6.57 -13.46
CA GLN A 117 5.34 -7.33 -14.65
C GLN A 117 3.83 -7.43 -14.74
N TRP A 118 3.20 -7.93 -13.66
CA TRP A 118 1.75 -8.08 -13.61
C TRP A 118 1.04 -6.73 -13.79
N ALA A 119 1.48 -5.67 -13.11
CA ALA A 119 0.89 -4.34 -13.25
C ALA A 119 0.98 -3.81 -14.69
N ARG A 120 2.09 -4.07 -15.39
CA ARG A 120 2.30 -3.66 -16.78
C ARG A 120 1.44 -4.43 -17.77
N GLU A 121 1.33 -5.74 -17.61
CA GLU A 121 0.45 -6.58 -18.44
C GLU A 121 -1.02 -6.16 -18.34
N HIS A 122 -1.44 -5.66 -17.17
CA HIS A 122 -2.82 -5.22 -16.95
C HIS A 122 -3.04 -3.74 -17.24
N GLY A 123 -2.07 -3.06 -17.86
CA GLY A 123 -2.22 -1.69 -18.36
C GLY A 123 -2.01 -0.59 -17.33
N CYS A 124 -1.37 -0.87 -16.19
CA CYS A 124 -0.97 0.19 -15.26
C CYS A 124 0.06 1.10 -15.95
N PRO A 125 -0.15 2.43 -15.99
CA PRO A 125 0.83 3.34 -16.59
C PRO A 125 2.15 3.29 -15.80
N TRP A 126 3.25 3.64 -16.48
CA TRP A 126 4.56 3.85 -15.87
C TRP A 126 5.20 5.13 -16.43
N SER A 127 6.32 5.55 -15.86
CA SER A 127 6.98 6.83 -16.20
C SER A 127 8.49 6.70 -16.06
N ALA A 128 9.26 7.71 -16.47
CA ALA A 128 10.72 7.74 -16.24
C ALA A 128 11.12 7.48 -14.78
N SER A 129 10.29 7.95 -13.84
CA SER A 129 10.49 7.71 -12.41
C SER A 129 10.45 6.21 -12.03
N THR A 130 9.87 5.32 -12.83
CA THR A 130 9.88 3.87 -12.57
C THR A 130 11.30 3.32 -12.67
N CYS A 131 12.04 3.69 -13.72
CA CYS A 131 13.46 3.35 -13.86
C CYS A 131 14.30 4.04 -12.78
N GLN A 132 14.03 5.31 -12.48
CA GLN A 132 14.72 6.05 -11.41
C GLN A 132 14.56 5.33 -10.06
N CYS A 133 13.34 4.96 -9.66
CA CYS A 133 13.11 4.28 -8.38
C CYS A 133 13.79 2.90 -8.32
N ALA A 134 13.78 2.13 -9.41
CA ALA A 134 14.54 0.87 -9.46
C ALA A 134 16.05 1.11 -9.28
N ALA A 135 16.59 2.15 -9.90
CA ALA A 135 18.00 2.53 -9.77
C ALA A 135 18.34 2.97 -8.34
N GLU A 136 17.53 3.86 -7.75
CA GLU A 136 17.70 4.34 -6.37
C GLU A 136 17.56 3.21 -5.33
N GLY A 137 16.71 2.22 -5.59
CA GLY A 137 16.59 1.01 -4.76
C GLY A 137 17.71 -0.02 -4.99
N GLY A 138 18.61 0.20 -5.97
CA GLY A 138 19.66 -0.75 -6.34
C GLY A 138 19.12 -2.03 -7.00
N HIS A 139 17.89 -2.02 -7.48
CA HIS A 139 17.20 -3.19 -8.05
C HIS A 139 17.51 -3.35 -9.54
N LEU A 140 18.75 -3.78 -9.83
CA LEU A 140 19.27 -3.87 -11.19
C LEU A 140 18.43 -4.75 -12.11
N GLU A 141 17.92 -5.88 -11.60
CA GLU A 141 17.07 -6.79 -12.38
C GLU A 141 15.77 -6.10 -12.84
N VAL A 142 15.13 -5.34 -11.95
CA VAL A 142 13.92 -4.58 -12.26
C VAL A 142 14.22 -3.46 -13.26
N LEU A 143 15.35 -2.77 -13.09
CA LEU A 143 15.79 -1.73 -14.01
C LEU A 143 16.08 -2.30 -15.42
N GLN A 144 16.77 -3.43 -15.51
CA GLN A 144 17.04 -4.10 -16.78
C GLN A 144 15.74 -4.48 -17.48
N TRP A 145 14.84 -5.16 -16.76
CA TRP A 145 13.54 -5.54 -17.29
C TRP A 145 12.73 -4.32 -17.77
N ALA A 146 12.64 -3.26 -16.97
CA ALA A 146 11.92 -2.04 -17.32
C ALA A 146 12.49 -1.38 -18.60
N ARG A 147 13.82 -1.39 -18.77
CA ARG A 147 14.49 -0.87 -19.97
C ARG A 147 14.19 -1.70 -21.21
N GLU A 148 14.25 -3.03 -21.10
CA GLU A 148 13.95 -3.93 -22.20
C GLU A 148 12.50 -3.81 -22.69
N HIS A 149 11.59 -3.48 -21.78
CA HIS A 149 10.16 -3.34 -22.08
C HIS A 149 9.75 -1.90 -22.44
N GLY A 150 10.71 -1.02 -22.72
CA GLY A 150 10.46 0.32 -23.26
C GLY A 150 9.95 1.33 -22.24
N CYS A 151 10.24 1.16 -20.95
CA CYS A 151 9.97 2.19 -19.96
C CYS A 151 10.74 3.47 -20.32
N PRO A 152 10.09 4.65 -20.32
CA PRO A 152 10.78 5.92 -20.49
C PRO A 152 11.91 6.04 -19.45
N TRP A 153 12.96 6.78 -19.79
CA TRP A 153 14.04 7.11 -18.85
C TRP A 153 14.57 8.51 -19.21
N ASP A 154 15.06 9.21 -18.20
CA ASP A 154 15.66 10.53 -18.30
C ASP A 154 17.07 10.54 -17.70
N ALA A 155 17.83 11.62 -17.89
CA ALA A 155 19.21 11.73 -17.43
C ALA A 155 19.37 11.55 -15.90
N SER A 156 18.31 11.76 -15.11
CA SER A 156 18.26 11.50 -13.67
C SER A 156 18.40 10.01 -13.32
N THR A 157 17.99 9.12 -14.23
CA THR A 157 18.13 7.65 -14.04
C THR A 157 19.59 7.23 -13.86
N CYS A 158 20.54 7.93 -14.52
CA CYS A 158 21.97 7.62 -14.42
C CYS A 158 22.62 8.05 -13.10
N HIS A 159 22.05 9.03 -12.39
CA HIS A 159 22.60 9.47 -11.09
C HIS A 159 22.29 8.48 -9.96
N GLY A 160 21.13 7.81 -10.00
CA GLY A 160 20.73 6.84 -8.98
C GLY A 160 21.46 5.49 -9.05
N ALA A 161 21.91 5.08 -10.24
CA ALA A 161 22.59 3.78 -10.44
C ALA A 161 24.10 3.79 -10.09
N ALA A 162 24.68 4.96 -9.82
CA ALA A 162 26.11 5.15 -9.55
C ALA A 162 26.44 5.32 -8.06
N GLY A 163 25.45 5.20 -7.18
CA GLY A 163 25.57 5.31 -5.71
C GLY A 163 25.81 3.98 -5.02
#